data_AF-I1JMH8-F1
#
_entry.id   AF-I1JMH8-F1
#
_cell.length_a   1.000
_cell.length_b   1.000
_cell.length_c   1.000
_cell.angle_alpha   90.00
_cell.angle_beta   90.00
_cell.angle_gamma   90.00
#
_symmetry.space_group_name_H-M   'P 1'
#
loop_
_entity.id
_entity.type
_entity.pdbx_description
1 polymer ?
#
loop_
_entity_poly.entity_id
_entity_poly.type
_entity_poly.pdbx_seq_one_letter_code
_entity_poly.pdbx_strand_id
1 'polypeptide(L)'
;MASRPGILTDWPWKPLGSFKYLLLAPWVVHSSYSVLVKDKSERDISTFLIFPFLLWRMLHNQIWITLSRYRTAKGNARIVDKGIEFDQVDRERDWDDQILFNGLLYYLASYTLSGASRIPLWRTDGVVMAILLHAGPVEFLYYWLHRALHHHFLYSRYHSHHHSSIVTEPITSVIHPFAEHILYFLLFAIPKLTLVFTKTASVGAMLGYVTYIDFMNNMGHCNFEVVPKWLFDIFPPLKYLMYTSSFHSLHHTQFRTNYSLFMPLYDYIYGTTDKASDKLHESALKQEEEIPNVVHLTHLTTPESIYHLRLGFAYLASKPYTSKWYLCLMWPVTAWSMILTWVYGRTFIVEGNRFDKLKLQLGQYPSTYFMQSQKVAINTMIEEAILDADRKGIKVLSLGLRNQGEDLNIYGGLYVSRHPKLKVRVVDGSSLVVAVVLNSIPKGTTQVLLRGKLTKIAYALAYTLCQQGVQVAALYEDDYVRLKKSFNSSETNLAFTKSSTQTTWLVGDGLTEEEQLKAPKGTLFIPYTQFPPRKYRKDCFYHCTPAMLAPCSVENIHSCEDWLPRRIMSAWRIAGIVHSLEGWTEHECGHTMHNIDNVWHSTLQHGFQPLPVPINE
;
A
#
# COMPACT_ATOMS: atom_id res chain seq x y z
N MET A 1 19.35 -0.57 -6.66
CA MET A 1 20.50 -1.45 -6.97
C MET A 1 21.72 -0.93 -6.23
N ALA A 2 22.74 -1.78 -6.03
CA ALA A 2 24.01 -1.35 -5.45
C ALA A 2 24.63 -0.20 -6.24
N SER A 3 25.38 0.68 -5.56
CA SER A 3 25.91 1.90 -6.18
C SER A 3 26.93 1.64 -7.28
N ARG A 4 27.61 0.48 -7.24
CA ARG A 4 28.53 0.00 -8.28
C ARG A 4 28.33 -1.51 -8.46
N PRO A 5 27.36 -1.98 -9.26
CA PRO A 5 27.01 -3.40 -9.36
C PRO A 5 28.21 -4.35 -9.53
N GLY A 6 28.23 -5.42 -8.74
CA GLY A 6 29.21 -6.50 -8.82
C GLY A 6 28.88 -7.59 -9.86
N ILE A 7 29.68 -8.66 -9.85
CA ILE A 7 29.40 -9.86 -10.65
C ILE A 7 28.21 -10.60 -10.02
N LEU A 8 27.32 -11.15 -10.85
CA LEU A 8 26.09 -11.81 -10.37
C LEU A 8 25.23 -10.88 -9.50
N THR A 9 25.13 -9.59 -9.85
CA THR A 9 24.19 -8.68 -9.17
C THR A 9 22.74 -9.07 -9.44
N ASP A 10 22.41 -9.31 -10.70
CA ASP A 10 21.05 -9.64 -11.13
C ASP A 10 20.74 -11.13 -10.99
N TRP A 11 19.49 -11.43 -10.65
CA TRP A 11 18.97 -12.79 -10.61
C TRP A 11 18.92 -13.41 -12.02
N PRO A 12 19.28 -14.69 -12.20
CA PRO A 12 19.35 -15.32 -13.52
C PRO A 12 18.04 -15.28 -14.30
N TRP A 13 16.91 -15.26 -13.60
CA TRP A 13 15.57 -15.24 -14.18
C TRP A 13 14.90 -13.87 -14.17
N LYS A 14 15.61 -12.79 -13.81
CA LYS A 14 15.10 -11.42 -13.94
C LYS A 14 14.47 -11.13 -15.31
N PRO A 15 15.02 -11.62 -16.45
CA PRO A 15 14.39 -11.43 -17.76
C PRO A 15 13.01 -12.09 -17.93
N LEU A 16 12.66 -13.09 -17.10
CA LEU A 16 11.35 -13.74 -17.15
C LEU A 16 10.23 -12.87 -16.54
N GLY A 17 10.58 -11.85 -15.75
CA GLY A 17 9.60 -11.01 -15.05
C GLY A 17 8.59 -11.87 -14.27
N SER A 18 7.29 -11.64 -14.50
CA SER A 18 6.22 -12.41 -13.84
C SER A 18 6.15 -13.88 -14.25
N PHE A 19 6.87 -14.33 -15.28
CA PHE A 19 6.94 -15.74 -15.65
C PHE A 19 7.95 -16.55 -14.83
N LYS A 20 8.70 -15.91 -13.93
CA LYS A 20 9.70 -16.57 -13.06
C LYS A 20 9.17 -17.77 -12.28
N TYR A 21 7.88 -17.77 -11.91
CA TYR A 21 7.24 -18.88 -11.19
C TYR A 21 7.21 -20.19 -11.99
N LEU A 22 7.30 -20.14 -13.33
CA LEU A 22 7.36 -21.32 -14.18
C LEU A 22 8.63 -22.15 -13.97
N LEU A 23 9.68 -21.59 -13.37
CA LEU A 23 10.91 -22.32 -13.03
C LEU A 23 10.66 -23.51 -12.10
N LEU A 24 9.67 -23.41 -11.22
CA LEU A 24 9.32 -24.49 -10.30
C LEU A 24 8.38 -25.52 -10.93
N ALA A 25 7.72 -25.21 -12.05
CA ALA A 25 6.66 -26.04 -12.61
C ALA A 25 7.10 -27.49 -12.91
N PRO A 26 8.26 -27.77 -13.54
CA PRO A 26 8.68 -29.15 -13.81
C PRO A 26 8.84 -29.97 -12.52
N TRP A 27 9.43 -29.37 -11.49
CA TRP A 27 9.70 -30.01 -10.21
C TRP A 27 8.42 -30.27 -9.42
N VAL A 28 7.50 -29.28 -9.40
CA VAL A 28 6.20 -29.37 -8.74
C VAL A 28 5.31 -30.42 -9.41
N VAL A 29 5.29 -30.46 -10.76
CA VAL A 29 4.54 -31.46 -11.52
C VAL A 29 5.09 -32.85 -11.25
N HIS A 30 6.41 -33.03 -11.28
CA HIS A 30 7.04 -34.33 -11.05
C HIS A 30 6.82 -34.85 -9.62
N SER A 31 6.97 -33.99 -8.61
CA SER A 31 6.76 -34.37 -7.21
C SER A 31 5.29 -34.70 -6.93
N SER A 32 4.36 -33.91 -7.49
CA SER A 32 2.92 -34.16 -7.38
C SER A 32 2.51 -35.46 -8.07
N TYR A 33 2.98 -35.68 -9.30
CA TYR A 33 2.75 -36.92 -10.04
C TYR A 33 3.26 -38.14 -9.27
N SER A 34 4.47 -38.05 -8.71
CA SER A 34 5.08 -39.14 -7.94
C SER A 34 4.26 -39.51 -6.70
N VAL A 35 3.62 -38.55 -6.03
CA VAL A 35 2.75 -38.84 -4.87
C VAL A 35 1.38 -39.37 -5.27
N LEU A 36 0.82 -38.89 -6.39
CA LEU A 36 -0.52 -39.25 -6.83
C LEU A 36 -0.58 -40.62 -7.52
N VAL A 37 0.44 -40.96 -8.32
CA VAL A 37 0.40 -42.13 -9.21
C VAL A 37 1.17 -43.33 -8.66
N LYS A 38 2.28 -43.11 -7.95
CA LYS A 38 3.12 -44.22 -7.47
C LYS A 38 2.52 -44.93 -6.25
N ASP A 39 2.94 -46.18 -6.07
CA ASP A 39 2.60 -47.00 -4.92
C ASP A 39 3.08 -46.38 -3.61
N LYS A 40 2.38 -46.67 -2.51
CA LYS A 40 2.65 -46.06 -1.19
C LYS A 40 4.11 -46.19 -0.74
N SER A 41 4.78 -47.30 -1.07
CA SER A 41 6.20 -47.55 -0.76
C SER A 41 7.17 -46.66 -1.54
N GLU A 42 6.74 -46.13 -2.68
CA GLU A 42 7.57 -45.32 -3.56
C GLU A 42 7.37 -43.81 -3.39
N ARG A 43 6.27 -43.40 -2.75
CA ARG A 43 5.89 -42.00 -2.55
C ARG A 43 6.92 -41.27 -1.70
N ASP A 44 7.40 -40.14 -2.21
CA ASP A 44 8.23 -39.21 -1.45
C ASP A 44 7.40 -38.00 -1.00
N ILE A 45 6.78 -38.15 0.17
CA ILE A 45 5.97 -37.09 0.77
C ILE A 45 6.84 -35.88 1.12
N SER A 46 8.08 -36.07 1.57
CA SER A 46 8.97 -34.97 1.92
C SER A 46 9.29 -34.06 0.73
N THR A 47 9.59 -34.63 -0.43
CA THR A 47 9.84 -33.85 -1.65
C THR A 47 8.58 -33.15 -2.15
N PHE A 48 7.41 -33.79 -2.04
CA PHE A 48 6.14 -33.14 -2.37
C PHE A 48 5.83 -31.94 -1.47
N LEU A 49 6.13 -32.03 -0.17
CA LEU A 49 5.89 -30.96 0.79
C LEU A 49 6.74 -29.70 0.58
N ILE A 50 7.76 -29.74 -0.30
CA ILE A 50 8.55 -28.56 -0.66
C ILE A 50 7.65 -27.46 -1.21
N PHE A 51 6.75 -27.76 -2.16
CA PHE A 51 5.92 -26.72 -2.76
C PHE A 51 4.92 -26.08 -1.79
N PRO A 52 4.11 -26.84 -1.03
CA PRO A 52 3.31 -26.29 0.06
C PRO A 52 4.13 -25.46 1.05
N PHE A 53 5.37 -25.86 1.33
CA PHE A 53 6.25 -25.09 2.20
C PHE A 53 6.69 -23.76 1.59
N LEU A 54 7.00 -23.70 0.30
CA LEU A 54 7.30 -22.42 -0.38
C LEU A 54 6.10 -21.48 -0.34
N LEU A 55 4.88 -22.00 -0.54
CA LEU A 55 3.64 -21.23 -0.39
C LEU A 55 3.46 -20.73 1.06
N TRP A 56 3.77 -21.56 2.05
CA TRP A 56 3.79 -21.15 3.45
C TRP A 56 4.77 -20.00 3.69
N ARG A 57 6.00 -20.08 3.16
CA ARG A 57 6.97 -18.98 3.26
C ARG A 57 6.42 -17.69 2.67
N MET A 58 5.82 -17.75 1.49
CA MET A 58 5.20 -16.58 0.85
C MET A 58 4.10 -15.97 1.73
N LEU A 59 3.19 -16.82 2.25
CA LEU A 59 2.11 -16.40 3.14
C LEU A 59 2.64 -15.79 4.45
N HIS A 60 3.61 -16.46 5.07
CA HIS A 60 4.22 -16.03 6.34
C HIS A 60 4.88 -14.65 6.19
N ASN A 61 5.68 -14.45 5.14
CA ASN A 61 6.27 -13.14 4.83
C ASN A 61 5.17 -12.09 4.58
N GLN A 62 4.13 -12.42 3.81
CA GLN A 62 3.02 -11.48 3.57
C GLN A 62 2.28 -11.08 4.85
N ILE A 63 2.08 -11.99 5.81
CA ILE A 63 1.49 -11.67 7.12
C ILE A 63 2.34 -10.63 7.85
N TRP A 64 3.66 -10.82 7.89
CA TRP A 64 4.58 -9.86 8.50
C TRP A 64 4.56 -8.51 7.80
N ILE A 65 4.57 -8.48 6.47
CA ILE A 65 4.46 -7.25 5.67
C ILE A 65 3.18 -6.49 6.05
N THR A 66 2.04 -7.16 6.03
CA THR A 66 0.73 -6.58 6.35
C THR A 66 0.71 -6.03 7.78
N LEU A 67 1.22 -6.80 8.74
CA LEU A 67 1.30 -6.38 10.14
C LEU A 67 2.21 -5.16 10.33
N SER A 68 3.40 -5.19 9.73
CA SER A 68 4.39 -4.10 9.83
C SER A 68 3.85 -2.79 9.27
N ARG A 69 3.22 -2.84 8.09
CA ARG A 69 2.61 -1.65 7.47
C ARG A 69 1.47 -1.08 8.30
N TYR A 70 0.60 -1.95 8.83
CA TYR A 70 -0.49 -1.50 9.69
C TYR A 70 0.02 -0.82 10.97
N ARG A 71 0.98 -1.45 11.66
CA ARG A 71 1.61 -0.88 12.86
C ARG A 71 2.33 0.43 12.57
N THR A 72 3.06 0.50 11.48
CA THR A 72 3.82 1.70 11.08
C THR A 72 2.88 2.86 10.74
N ALA A 73 1.78 2.59 10.04
CA ALA A 73 0.76 3.59 9.71
C ALA A 73 0.04 4.14 10.96
N LYS A 74 -0.15 3.30 11.98
CA LYS A 74 -0.69 3.68 13.29
C LYS A 74 0.30 4.50 14.13
N GLY A 75 1.60 4.32 13.89
CA GLY A 75 2.68 5.08 14.54
C GLY A 75 3.05 4.61 15.95
N ASN A 76 2.30 3.67 16.54
CA ASN A 76 2.64 3.11 17.84
C ASN A 76 3.81 2.13 17.73
N ALA A 77 4.70 2.17 18.70
CA ALA A 77 5.94 1.41 18.71
C ALA A 77 6.86 1.64 17.49
N ARG A 78 6.64 2.68 16.69
CA ARG A 78 7.44 2.98 15.50
C ARG A 78 8.88 3.31 15.88
N ILE A 79 9.83 2.77 15.12
CA ILE A 79 11.27 2.90 15.43
C ILE A 79 11.88 4.08 14.64
N VAL A 80 11.74 4.09 13.32
CA VAL A 80 12.25 5.14 12.44
C VAL A 80 11.09 5.97 11.91
N ASP A 81 11.15 7.28 12.16
CA ASP A 81 10.16 8.25 11.67
C ASP A 81 10.64 8.91 10.37
N LYS A 82 10.67 8.10 9.30
CA LYS A 82 10.93 8.55 7.92
C LYS A 82 9.93 7.87 6.97
N GLY A 83 9.66 8.53 5.84
CA GLY A 83 8.77 7.97 4.81
C GLY A 83 9.44 6.92 3.93
N ILE A 84 8.63 6.00 3.40
CA ILE A 84 8.94 5.12 2.28
C ILE A 84 8.34 5.72 1.02
N GLU A 85 9.10 5.72 -0.08
CA GLU A 85 8.67 6.23 -1.38
C GLU A 85 8.59 5.09 -2.41
N PHE A 86 8.01 5.38 -3.59
CA PHE A 86 7.82 4.39 -4.66
C PHE A 86 9.12 3.71 -5.12
N ASP A 87 10.25 4.42 -5.05
CA ASP A 87 11.56 3.89 -5.45
C ASP A 87 11.99 2.71 -4.58
N GLN A 88 11.68 2.73 -3.28
CA GLN A 88 11.92 1.60 -2.38
C GLN A 88 10.95 0.45 -2.72
N VAL A 89 9.65 0.74 -2.90
CA VAL A 89 8.67 -0.29 -3.29
C VAL A 89 9.08 -1.03 -4.57
N ASP A 90 9.61 -0.30 -5.55
CA ASP A 90 10.09 -0.89 -6.80
C ASP A 90 11.36 -1.72 -6.62
N ARG A 91 12.29 -1.28 -5.75
CA ARG A 91 13.51 -2.03 -5.42
C ARG A 91 13.21 -3.34 -4.70
N GLU A 92 12.22 -3.36 -3.82
CA GLU A 92 11.88 -4.50 -2.97
C GLU A 92 10.83 -5.43 -3.61
N ARG A 93 10.43 -5.16 -4.86
CA ARG A 93 9.32 -5.82 -5.53
C ARG A 93 9.50 -7.33 -5.67
N ASP A 94 10.71 -7.78 -5.99
CA ASP A 94 11.02 -9.17 -6.32
C ASP A 94 11.58 -9.96 -5.11
N TRP A 95 11.14 -9.62 -3.89
CA TRP A 95 11.53 -10.28 -2.64
C TRP A 95 11.32 -11.80 -2.62
N ASP A 96 10.41 -12.30 -3.45
CA ASP A 96 10.07 -13.71 -3.58
C ASP A 96 11.09 -14.51 -4.43
N ASP A 97 12.03 -13.84 -5.11
CA ASP A 97 13.09 -14.50 -5.89
C ASP A 97 13.89 -15.49 -5.03
N GLN A 98 14.19 -15.13 -3.79
CA GLN A 98 14.88 -16.01 -2.84
C GLN A 98 14.08 -17.27 -2.52
N ILE A 99 12.73 -17.21 -2.53
CA ILE A 99 11.87 -18.36 -2.26
C ILE A 99 11.95 -19.33 -3.44
N LEU A 100 11.92 -18.81 -4.66
CA LEU A 100 12.09 -19.60 -5.88
C LEU A 100 13.47 -20.26 -5.92
N PHE A 101 14.52 -19.50 -5.60
CA PHE A 101 15.89 -20.01 -5.54
C PHE A 101 16.03 -21.15 -4.53
N ASN A 102 15.55 -20.94 -3.30
CA ASN A 102 15.53 -21.97 -2.28
C ASN A 102 14.73 -23.20 -2.73
N GLY A 103 13.57 -23.00 -3.35
CA GLY A 103 12.75 -24.08 -3.89
C GLY A 103 13.48 -24.96 -4.90
N LEU A 104 14.16 -24.33 -5.87
CA LEU A 104 14.98 -25.03 -6.86
C LEU A 104 16.08 -25.86 -6.18
N LEU A 105 16.76 -25.29 -5.20
CA LEU A 105 17.83 -25.97 -4.47
C LEU A 105 17.31 -27.10 -3.58
N TYR A 106 16.12 -26.96 -2.99
CA TYR A 106 15.50 -28.02 -2.19
C TYR A 106 15.09 -29.21 -3.05
N TYR A 107 14.52 -28.94 -4.23
CA TYR A 107 14.24 -30.01 -5.19
C TYR A 107 15.53 -30.67 -5.67
N LEU A 108 16.51 -29.88 -6.11
CA LEU A 108 17.81 -30.40 -6.55
C LEU A 108 18.44 -31.30 -5.48
N ALA A 109 18.49 -30.83 -4.22
CA ALA A 109 19.01 -31.61 -3.10
C ALA A 109 18.22 -32.92 -2.89
N SER A 110 16.89 -32.88 -2.95
CA SER A 110 16.05 -34.06 -2.73
C SER A 110 16.29 -35.16 -3.78
N TYR A 111 16.56 -34.76 -5.03
CA TYR A 111 16.82 -35.70 -6.12
C TYR A 111 18.29 -36.10 -6.27
N THR A 112 19.24 -35.38 -5.68
CA THR A 112 20.68 -35.63 -5.87
C THR A 112 21.40 -36.12 -4.62
N LEU A 113 20.96 -35.69 -3.42
CA LEU A 113 21.62 -36.02 -2.16
C LEU A 113 20.93 -37.17 -1.46
N SER A 114 21.69 -38.23 -1.17
CA SER A 114 21.24 -39.31 -0.30
C SER A 114 20.94 -38.75 1.10
N GLY A 115 19.75 -39.04 1.63
CA GLY A 115 19.28 -38.55 2.93
C GLY A 115 18.47 -37.24 2.90
N ALA A 116 18.32 -36.61 1.72
CA ALA A 116 17.47 -35.42 1.56
C ALA A 116 16.02 -35.77 1.11
N SER A 117 15.81 -36.95 0.55
CA SER A 117 14.50 -37.49 0.16
C SER A 117 14.01 -38.55 1.15
N ARG A 118 12.69 -38.76 1.18
CA ARG A 118 11.99 -39.73 2.04
C ARG A 118 12.36 -39.61 3.53
N ILE A 119 12.55 -38.38 4.01
CA ILE A 119 12.89 -38.11 5.41
C ILE A 119 11.66 -38.25 6.30
N PRO A 120 11.80 -38.71 7.55
CA PRO A 120 10.69 -38.83 8.50
C PRO A 120 10.08 -37.47 8.83
N LEU A 121 8.83 -37.46 9.31
CA LEU A 121 8.14 -36.22 9.67
C LEU A 121 8.81 -35.50 10.84
N TRP A 122 9.32 -36.24 11.82
CA TRP A 122 9.91 -35.67 13.04
C TRP A 122 11.12 -36.47 13.52
N ARG A 123 12.14 -35.75 13.98
CA ARG A 123 13.33 -36.27 14.64
C ARG A 123 13.87 -35.25 15.64
N THR A 124 13.76 -35.54 16.93
CA THR A 124 14.16 -34.61 18.00
C THR A 124 15.67 -34.36 18.00
N ASP A 125 16.49 -35.37 17.73
CA ASP A 125 17.93 -35.23 17.62
C ASP A 125 18.35 -34.28 16.49
N GLY A 126 17.69 -34.39 15.33
CA GLY A 126 17.89 -33.46 14.22
C GLY A 126 17.45 -32.02 14.54
N VAL A 127 16.34 -31.85 15.25
CA VAL A 127 15.89 -30.52 15.72
C VAL A 127 16.92 -29.89 16.66
N VAL A 128 17.38 -30.63 17.68
CA VAL A 128 18.38 -30.15 18.63
C VAL A 128 19.69 -29.83 17.92
N MET A 129 20.14 -30.69 17.01
CA MET A 129 21.35 -30.45 16.21
C MET A 129 21.23 -29.18 15.36
N ALA A 130 20.09 -28.94 14.72
CA ALA A 130 19.85 -27.72 13.94
C ALA A 130 19.95 -26.46 14.80
N ILE A 131 19.36 -26.48 15.99
CA ILE A 131 19.41 -25.36 16.95
C ILE A 131 20.85 -25.07 17.37
N LEU A 132 21.61 -26.10 17.76
CA LEU A 132 23.00 -25.94 18.21
C LEU A 132 23.92 -25.45 17.07
N LEU A 133 23.75 -25.98 15.86
CA LEU A 133 24.51 -25.54 14.69
C LEU A 133 24.15 -24.10 14.29
N HIS A 134 22.89 -23.69 14.47
CA HIS A 134 22.50 -22.32 14.22
C HIS A 134 23.11 -21.36 15.26
N ALA A 135 22.82 -21.60 16.54
CA ALA A 135 23.23 -20.75 17.65
C ALA A 135 24.76 -20.66 17.83
N GLY A 136 25.51 -21.64 17.31
CA GLY A 136 26.97 -21.64 17.31
C GLY A 136 27.56 -21.18 15.97
N PRO A 137 27.95 -22.13 15.08
CA PRO A 137 28.74 -21.81 13.91
C PRO A 137 28.05 -20.88 12.91
N VAL A 138 26.72 -20.96 12.71
CA VAL A 138 26.03 -20.08 11.75
C VAL A 138 26.05 -18.63 12.22
N GLU A 139 25.70 -18.36 13.47
CA GLU A 139 25.71 -16.99 14.05
C GLU A 139 27.12 -16.39 14.02
N PHE A 140 28.14 -17.18 14.41
CA PHE A 140 29.54 -16.74 14.36
C PHE A 140 30.00 -16.41 12.94
N LEU A 141 29.74 -17.30 11.98
CA LEU A 141 30.15 -17.11 10.58
C LEU A 141 29.37 -15.97 9.92
N TYR A 142 28.08 -15.81 10.25
CA TYR A 142 27.29 -14.69 9.77
C TYR A 142 27.89 -13.36 10.21
N TYR A 143 28.20 -13.20 11.50
CA TYR A 143 28.72 -11.96 12.05
C TYR A 143 29.95 -11.47 11.26
N TRP A 144 30.89 -12.37 10.98
CA TRP A 144 32.09 -12.03 10.21
C TRP A 144 31.81 -11.79 8.72
N LEU A 145 30.94 -12.59 8.10
CA LEU A 145 30.52 -12.39 6.71
C LEU A 145 29.84 -11.02 6.53
N HIS A 146 28.90 -10.70 7.40
CA HIS A 146 28.15 -9.45 7.37
C HIS A 146 29.06 -8.25 7.60
N ARG A 147 29.95 -8.31 8.60
CA ARG A 147 30.96 -7.28 8.82
C ARG A 147 31.90 -7.11 7.62
N ALA A 148 32.26 -8.20 6.93
CA ALA A 148 33.06 -8.13 5.70
C ALA A 148 32.29 -7.48 4.54
N LEU A 149 30.99 -7.77 4.40
CA LEU A 149 30.12 -7.13 3.40
C LEU A 149 30.03 -5.60 3.59
N HIS A 150 30.25 -5.09 4.80
CA HIS A 150 30.35 -3.65 5.10
C HIS A 150 31.70 -3.02 4.75
N HIS A 151 32.71 -3.80 4.36
CA HIS A 151 33.92 -3.25 3.79
C HIS A 151 33.60 -2.54 2.47
N HIS A 152 34.11 -1.31 2.28
CA HIS A 152 33.73 -0.38 1.20
C HIS A 152 33.63 -1.02 -0.20
N PHE A 153 34.54 -1.97 -0.50
CA PHE A 153 34.55 -2.70 -1.78
C PHE A 153 33.32 -3.60 -1.97
N LEU A 154 32.99 -4.43 -0.97
CA LEU A 154 31.84 -5.34 -1.02
C LEU A 154 30.53 -4.57 -0.82
N TYR A 155 30.54 -3.58 0.07
CA TYR A 155 29.38 -2.75 0.37
C TYR A 155 28.85 -2.05 -0.88
N SER A 156 29.71 -1.31 -1.59
CA SER A 156 29.30 -0.58 -2.80
C SER A 156 28.82 -1.49 -3.94
N ARG A 157 29.23 -2.76 -3.96
CA ARG A 157 28.90 -3.74 -5.01
C ARG A 157 27.69 -4.61 -4.73
N TYR A 158 27.46 -4.91 -3.46
CA TYR A 158 26.47 -5.89 -3.04
C TYR A 158 25.56 -5.29 -1.97
N HIS A 159 26.11 -5.13 -0.77
CA HIS A 159 25.31 -4.91 0.45
C HIS A 159 24.65 -3.53 0.55
N SER A 160 25.15 -2.52 -0.19
CA SER A 160 24.51 -1.20 -0.28
C SER A 160 23.10 -1.25 -0.85
N HIS A 161 22.76 -2.29 -1.63
CA HIS A 161 21.39 -2.45 -2.13
C HIS A 161 20.39 -2.72 -1.00
N HIS A 162 20.77 -3.57 -0.04
CA HIS A 162 20.00 -3.89 1.15
C HIS A 162 19.84 -2.65 2.05
N HIS A 163 20.95 -1.95 2.29
CA HIS A 163 20.99 -0.71 3.06
C HIS A 163 20.41 0.53 2.36
N SER A 164 19.95 0.39 1.11
CA SER A 164 19.19 1.45 0.43
C SER A 164 17.79 1.63 1.04
N SER A 165 17.37 0.73 1.92
CA SER A 165 16.09 0.76 2.63
C SER A 165 16.30 1.09 4.11
N ILE A 166 16.53 2.38 4.41
CA ILE A 166 16.75 2.85 5.79
C ILE A 166 15.52 2.60 6.67
N VAL A 167 14.33 2.84 6.12
CA VAL A 167 13.06 2.42 6.74
C VAL A 167 12.80 1.01 6.26
N THR A 168 13.17 0.04 7.09
CA THR A 168 13.06 -1.37 6.75
C THR A 168 11.61 -1.85 6.75
N GLU A 169 11.31 -2.75 5.84
CA GLU A 169 10.12 -3.61 5.87
C GLU A 169 10.57 -5.07 6.09
N PRO A 170 9.69 -5.98 6.57
CA PRO A 170 10.04 -7.39 6.74
C PRO A 170 10.75 -8.01 5.52
N ILE A 171 10.30 -7.66 4.31
CA ILE A 171 10.89 -8.11 3.05
C ILE A 171 12.26 -7.53 2.75
N THR A 172 12.64 -6.37 3.29
CA THR A 172 13.99 -5.80 3.16
C THR A 172 15.06 -6.81 3.57
N SER A 173 14.73 -7.70 4.52
CA SER A 173 15.59 -8.79 4.98
C SER A 173 16.11 -9.71 3.86
N VAL A 174 15.38 -9.79 2.75
CA VAL A 174 15.71 -10.63 1.59
C VAL A 174 15.96 -9.84 0.31
N ILE A 175 16.18 -8.53 0.41
CA ILE A 175 16.54 -7.69 -0.75
C ILE A 175 18.05 -7.57 -0.83
N HIS A 176 18.64 -8.54 -1.53
CA HIS A 176 20.07 -8.60 -1.81
C HIS A 176 20.33 -8.99 -3.27
N PRO A 177 21.47 -8.58 -3.84
CA PRO A 177 21.91 -9.08 -5.13
C PRO A 177 22.09 -10.61 -5.12
N PHE A 178 22.05 -11.23 -6.30
CA PHE A 178 22.06 -12.70 -6.40
C PHE A 178 23.32 -13.34 -5.79
N ALA A 179 24.49 -12.76 -6.01
CA ALA A 179 25.76 -13.21 -5.40
C ALA A 179 25.70 -13.26 -3.87
N GLU A 180 25.10 -12.24 -3.24
CA GLU A 180 24.98 -12.15 -1.80
C GLU A 180 23.99 -13.18 -1.25
N HIS A 181 22.89 -13.43 -1.98
CA HIS A 181 21.98 -14.53 -1.67
C HIS A 181 22.63 -15.90 -1.72
N ILE A 182 23.56 -16.16 -2.65
CA ILE A 182 24.33 -17.41 -2.68
C ILE A 182 25.13 -17.56 -1.38
N LEU A 183 25.80 -16.50 -0.92
CA LEU A 183 26.59 -16.54 0.32
C LEU A 183 25.71 -16.85 1.53
N TYR A 184 24.57 -16.16 1.68
CA TYR A 184 23.63 -16.45 2.77
C TYR A 184 23.01 -17.85 2.66
N PHE A 185 22.70 -18.32 1.44
CA PHE A 185 22.21 -19.68 1.24
C PHE A 185 23.24 -20.71 1.71
N LEU A 186 24.51 -20.59 1.32
CA LEU A 186 25.57 -21.52 1.73
C LEU A 186 25.73 -21.54 3.25
N LEU A 187 25.70 -20.37 3.88
CA LEU A 187 25.76 -20.24 5.33
C LEU A 187 24.57 -20.94 6.02
N PHE A 188 23.34 -20.64 5.59
CA PHE A 188 22.14 -21.27 6.15
C PHE A 188 21.96 -22.73 5.73
N ALA A 189 22.69 -23.20 4.71
CA ALA A 189 22.73 -24.60 4.33
C ALA A 189 23.51 -25.46 5.33
N ILE A 190 24.38 -24.88 6.18
CA ILE A 190 25.22 -25.64 7.12
C ILE A 190 24.35 -26.58 8.00
N PRO A 191 23.35 -26.11 8.78
CA PRO A 191 22.56 -27.04 9.58
C PRO A 191 21.82 -28.06 8.73
N LYS A 192 21.18 -27.62 7.63
CA LYS A 192 20.40 -28.49 6.74
C LYS A 192 21.25 -29.62 6.15
N LEU A 193 22.41 -29.30 5.59
CA LEU A 193 23.31 -30.29 4.99
C LEU A 193 23.91 -31.21 6.05
N THR A 194 24.25 -30.71 7.24
CA THR A 194 24.69 -31.58 8.34
C THR A 194 23.60 -32.58 8.72
N LEU A 195 22.33 -32.16 8.80
CA LEU A 195 21.22 -33.09 9.08
C LEU A 195 21.06 -34.16 7.99
N VAL A 196 21.20 -33.78 6.73
CA VAL A 196 21.12 -34.72 5.59
C VAL A 196 22.27 -35.73 5.66
N PHE A 197 23.50 -35.28 5.80
CA PHE A 197 24.68 -36.16 5.79
C PHE A 197 24.81 -37.02 7.03
N THR A 198 24.31 -36.57 8.18
CA THR A 198 24.24 -37.37 9.41
C THR A 198 22.98 -38.23 9.49
N LYS A 199 22.08 -38.18 8.49
CA LYS A 199 20.80 -38.89 8.45
C LYS A 199 19.88 -38.60 9.65
N THR A 200 19.98 -37.39 10.19
CA THR A 200 19.14 -36.89 11.29
C THR A 200 18.05 -35.91 10.78
N ALA A 201 18.02 -35.66 9.47
CA ALA A 201 17.00 -34.84 8.83
C ALA A 201 15.57 -35.35 9.09
N SER A 202 14.66 -34.39 9.30
CA SER A 202 13.22 -34.62 9.31
C SER A 202 12.50 -33.43 8.72
N VAL A 203 11.27 -33.63 8.24
CA VAL A 203 10.43 -32.56 7.69
C VAL A 203 10.28 -31.43 8.72
N GLY A 204 9.92 -31.76 9.96
CA GLY A 204 9.77 -30.79 11.04
C GLY A 204 11.04 -29.96 11.31
N ALA A 205 12.22 -30.60 11.34
CA ALA A 205 13.48 -29.89 11.52
C ALA A 205 13.79 -28.92 10.36
N MET A 206 13.62 -29.37 9.11
CA MET A 206 13.90 -28.56 7.93
C MET A 206 12.95 -27.37 7.81
N LEU A 207 11.65 -27.62 7.92
CA LEU A 207 10.63 -26.58 7.76
C LEU A 207 10.65 -25.61 8.95
N GLY A 208 10.80 -26.13 10.17
CA GLY A 208 10.90 -25.32 11.38
C GLY A 208 12.11 -24.40 11.36
N TYR A 209 13.27 -24.91 10.93
CA TYR A 209 14.50 -24.12 10.84
C TYR A 209 14.38 -22.95 9.85
N VAL A 210 13.90 -23.21 8.63
CA VAL A 210 13.72 -22.14 7.63
C VAL A 210 12.62 -21.16 8.05
N THR A 211 11.53 -21.64 8.67
CA THR A 211 10.49 -20.77 9.21
C THR A 211 11.03 -19.87 10.33
N TYR A 212 11.89 -20.38 11.19
CA TYR A 212 12.56 -19.59 12.23
C TYR A 212 13.45 -18.49 11.65
N ILE A 213 14.24 -18.80 10.61
CA ILE A 213 15.05 -17.80 9.89
C ILE A 213 14.16 -16.71 9.31
N ASP A 214 13.09 -17.10 8.60
CA ASP A 214 12.15 -16.13 8.01
C ASP A 214 11.48 -15.29 9.11
N PHE A 215 11.11 -15.89 10.25
CA PHE A 215 10.50 -15.20 11.39
C PHE A 215 11.42 -14.14 11.99
N MET A 216 12.65 -14.52 12.33
CA MET A 216 13.60 -13.60 12.95
C MET A 216 13.96 -12.47 11.99
N ASN A 217 14.24 -12.78 10.72
CA ASN A 217 14.53 -11.77 9.70
C ASN A 217 13.37 -10.79 9.49
N ASN A 218 12.14 -11.29 9.40
CA ASN A 218 10.95 -10.44 9.28
C ASN A 218 10.76 -9.55 10.50
N MET A 219 10.88 -10.11 11.71
CA MET A 219 10.78 -9.36 12.96
C MET A 219 11.85 -8.26 13.04
N GLY A 220 13.12 -8.59 12.78
CA GLY A 220 14.22 -7.63 12.87
C GLY A 220 14.09 -6.46 11.89
N HIS A 221 13.47 -6.69 10.72
CA HIS A 221 13.25 -5.65 9.72
C HIS A 221 11.89 -4.96 9.82
N CYS A 222 11.08 -5.25 10.84
CA CYS A 222 9.91 -4.44 11.14
C CYS A 222 10.34 -3.03 11.60
N ASN A 223 9.67 -2.00 11.11
CA ASN A 223 9.83 -0.63 11.61
C ASN A 223 8.97 -0.35 12.88
N PHE A 224 8.64 -1.39 13.64
CA PHE A 224 7.96 -1.28 14.92
C PHE A 224 8.55 -2.28 15.92
N GLU A 225 8.57 -1.90 17.20
CA GLU A 225 9.05 -2.78 18.26
C GLU A 225 7.94 -3.70 18.76
N VAL A 226 8.23 -5.00 18.78
CA VAL A 226 7.30 -6.06 19.20
C VAL A 226 7.78 -6.83 20.41
N VAL A 227 9.09 -6.83 20.70
CA VAL A 227 9.68 -7.59 21.79
C VAL A 227 9.53 -6.79 23.09
N PRO A 228 8.68 -7.22 24.04
CA PRO A 228 8.50 -6.49 25.28
C PRO A 228 9.71 -6.62 26.21
N LYS A 229 9.99 -5.56 26.96
CA LYS A 229 11.13 -5.50 27.90
C LYS A 229 11.12 -6.60 28.96
N TRP A 230 9.94 -6.97 29.46
CA TRP A 230 9.81 -7.96 30.53
C TRP A 230 10.42 -9.33 30.20
N LEU A 231 10.52 -9.70 28.90
CA LEU A 231 11.17 -10.95 28.50
C LEU A 231 12.66 -10.95 28.88
N PHE A 232 13.33 -9.81 28.75
CA PHE A 232 14.73 -9.65 29.14
C PHE A 232 14.89 -9.49 30.64
N ASP A 233 13.87 -9.01 31.35
CA ASP A 233 13.90 -8.96 32.81
C ASP A 233 13.72 -10.36 33.44
N ILE A 234 12.83 -11.20 32.87
CA ILE A 234 12.58 -12.57 33.34
C ILE A 234 13.75 -13.50 32.98
N PHE A 235 14.34 -13.33 31.80
CA PHE A 235 15.48 -14.14 31.35
C PHE A 235 16.58 -13.26 30.77
N PRO A 236 17.43 -12.64 31.62
CA PRO A 236 18.49 -11.72 31.18
C PRO A 236 19.43 -12.22 30.08
N PRO A 237 19.82 -13.52 30.05
CA PRO A 237 20.63 -14.03 28.95
C PRO A 237 19.99 -13.87 27.56
N LEU A 238 18.66 -13.79 27.46
CA LEU A 238 17.93 -13.65 26.18
C LEU A 238 18.38 -12.43 25.39
N LYS A 239 18.75 -11.33 26.06
CA LYS A 239 19.26 -10.11 25.43
C LYS A 239 20.46 -10.35 24.51
N TYR A 240 21.26 -11.37 24.81
CA TYR A 240 22.43 -11.76 24.00
C TYR A 240 22.11 -12.82 22.96
N LEU A 241 21.00 -13.54 23.13
CA LEU A 241 20.58 -14.65 22.27
C LEU A 241 19.52 -14.26 21.23
N MET A 242 18.91 -13.08 21.37
CA MET A 242 17.84 -12.62 20.50
C MET A 242 17.88 -11.10 20.37
N TYR A 243 18.08 -10.60 19.16
CA TYR A 243 17.97 -9.19 18.84
C TYR A 243 16.51 -8.71 18.82
N THR A 244 16.33 -7.40 18.75
CA THR A 244 15.02 -6.76 18.58
C THR A 244 14.94 -6.02 17.26
N SER A 245 13.74 -5.64 16.85
CA SER A 245 13.52 -4.77 15.68
C SER A 245 14.28 -3.45 15.82
N SER A 246 14.28 -2.85 17.02
CA SER A 246 15.05 -1.62 17.31
C SER A 246 16.56 -1.82 17.21
N PHE A 247 17.09 -2.96 17.68
CA PHE A 247 18.52 -3.27 17.57
C PHE A 247 18.96 -3.36 16.11
N HIS A 248 18.20 -4.06 15.27
CA HIS A 248 18.52 -4.20 13.85
C HIS A 248 18.23 -2.93 13.05
N SER A 249 17.23 -2.14 13.43
CA SER A 249 16.97 -0.85 12.81
C SER A 249 18.13 0.15 13.02
N LEU A 250 18.83 0.07 14.17
CA LEU A 250 20.07 0.82 14.36
C LEU A 250 21.16 0.43 13.37
N HIS A 251 21.26 -0.84 13.00
CA HIS A 251 22.18 -1.28 11.96
C HIS A 251 21.92 -0.59 10.62
N HIS A 252 20.65 -0.49 10.19
CA HIS A 252 20.25 0.18 8.94
C HIS A 252 20.33 1.71 8.99
N THR A 253 20.45 2.31 10.17
CA THR A 253 20.54 3.78 10.32
C THR A 253 21.94 4.27 10.64
N GLN A 254 22.74 3.50 11.38
CA GLN A 254 24.12 3.83 11.77
C GLN A 254 25.17 3.09 10.93
N PHE A 255 24.79 2.02 10.22
CA PHE A 255 25.58 1.24 9.25
C PHE A 255 26.81 0.52 9.82
N ARG A 256 27.36 0.97 10.96
CA ARG A 256 28.63 0.50 11.52
C ARG A 256 28.53 -0.15 12.89
N THR A 257 27.32 -0.51 13.29
CA THR A 257 26.99 -1.13 14.57
C THR A 257 26.00 -2.26 14.35
N ASN A 258 25.86 -3.17 15.34
CA ASN A 258 24.83 -4.20 15.38
C ASN A 258 24.87 -5.17 14.17
N TYR A 259 25.99 -5.87 13.97
CA TYR A 259 26.23 -6.77 12.83
C TYR A 259 25.74 -8.21 13.00
N SER A 260 25.30 -8.61 14.20
CA SER A 260 24.77 -9.96 14.47
C SER A 260 23.64 -10.36 13.52
N LEU A 261 23.45 -11.67 13.35
CA LEU A 261 22.28 -12.20 12.65
C LEU A 261 21.05 -12.09 13.55
N PHE A 262 20.98 -12.95 14.58
CA PHE A 262 19.90 -12.93 15.57
C PHE A 262 20.45 -12.86 17.00
N MET A 263 21.72 -13.18 17.23
CA MET A 263 22.35 -13.19 18.56
C MET A 263 23.30 -12.00 18.76
N PRO A 264 22.88 -10.93 19.47
CA PRO A 264 23.74 -9.78 19.80
C PRO A 264 25.03 -10.12 20.55
N LEU A 265 25.15 -11.33 21.12
CA LEU A 265 26.33 -11.83 21.81
C LEU A 265 27.65 -11.44 21.10
N TYR A 266 27.74 -11.62 19.78
CA TYR A 266 28.96 -11.29 19.03
C TYR A 266 29.21 -9.79 18.91
N ASP A 267 28.16 -8.98 18.80
CA ASP A 267 28.31 -7.52 18.84
C ASP A 267 28.81 -7.01 20.20
N TYR A 268 28.42 -7.68 21.29
CA TYR A 268 28.93 -7.38 22.62
C TYR A 268 30.39 -7.83 22.78
N ILE A 269 30.73 -9.04 22.35
CA ILE A 269 32.09 -9.59 22.42
C ILE A 269 33.08 -8.71 21.63
N TYR A 270 32.69 -8.27 20.44
CA TYR A 270 33.55 -7.53 19.52
C TYR A 270 33.36 -6.01 19.56
N GLY A 271 32.54 -5.49 20.48
CA GLY A 271 32.38 -4.05 20.72
C GLY A 271 31.72 -3.29 19.57
N THR A 272 30.85 -3.94 18.80
CA THR A 272 30.08 -3.33 17.70
C THR A 272 28.64 -3.04 18.06
N THR A 273 28.23 -3.25 19.31
CA THR A 273 26.90 -2.86 19.79
C THR A 273 26.75 -1.33 19.81
N ASP A 274 25.67 -0.82 19.25
CA ASP A 274 25.34 0.60 19.31
C ASP A 274 24.96 1.02 20.73
N LYS A 275 25.51 2.15 21.20
CA LYS A 275 25.26 2.69 22.54
C LYS A 275 23.79 3.09 22.75
N ALA A 276 23.06 3.37 21.68
CA ALA A 276 21.65 3.75 21.74
C ALA A 276 20.69 2.54 21.79
N SER A 277 21.17 1.30 21.63
CA SER A 277 20.32 0.11 21.46
C SER A 277 19.25 -0.05 22.55
N ASP A 278 19.65 -0.04 23.82
CA ASP A 278 18.72 -0.19 24.95
C ASP A 278 17.75 1.00 25.05
N LYS A 279 18.25 2.22 24.83
CA LYS A 279 17.44 3.43 24.89
C LYS A 279 16.38 3.45 23.78
N LEU A 280 16.75 3.05 22.56
CA LEU A 280 15.84 3.00 21.43
C LEU A 280 14.77 1.93 21.63
N HIS A 281 15.14 0.75 22.12
CA HIS A 281 14.20 -0.32 22.46
C HIS A 281 13.14 0.17 23.45
N GLU A 282 13.57 0.81 24.54
CA GLU A 282 12.65 1.36 25.53
C GLU A 282 11.78 2.51 25.00
N SER A 283 12.36 3.43 24.24
CA SER A 283 11.60 4.56 23.69
C SER A 283 10.59 4.11 22.64
N ALA A 284 10.95 3.13 21.80
CA ALA A 284 10.03 2.55 20.83
C ALA A 284 8.86 1.88 21.56
N LEU A 285 9.10 1.03 22.56
CA LEU A 285 8.01 0.39 23.32
C LEU A 285 7.04 1.39 23.99
N LYS A 286 7.54 2.57 24.39
CA LYS A 286 6.74 3.65 25.00
C LYS A 286 6.04 4.54 23.97
N GLN A 287 6.35 4.43 22.68
CA GLN A 287 5.78 5.27 21.64
C GLN A 287 4.30 4.92 21.42
N GLU A 288 3.43 5.87 21.77
CA GLU A 288 1.99 5.75 21.60
C GLU A 288 1.54 5.96 20.15
N GLU A 289 0.26 5.66 19.90
CA GLU A 289 -0.41 5.89 18.61
C GLU A 289 -0.32 7.35 18.19
N GLU A 290 -0.02 7.58 16.91
CA GLU A 290 0.14 8.91 16.37
C GLU A 290 -1.22 9.52 16.01
N ILE A 291 -1.57 10.64 16.65
CA ILE A 291 -2.79 11.40 16.33
C ILE A 291 -2.55 12.25 15.08
N PRO A 292 -3.29 12.04 13.97
CA PRO A 292 -3.13 12.84 12.77
C PRO A 292 -3.81 14.21 12.91
N ASN A 293 -3.40 15.17 12.09
CA ASN A 293 -4.11 16.43 11.93
C ASN A 293 -5.27 16.31 10.96
N VAL A 294 -5.12 15.49 9.92
CA VAL A 294 -6.10 15.29 8.85
C VAL A 294 -6.34 13.80 8.63
N VAL A 295 -7.61 13.40 8.59
CA VAL A 295 -8.02 12.05 8.17
C VAL A 295 -8.80 12.16 6.86
N HIS A 296 -8.38 11.45 5.83
CA HIS A 296 -9.21 11.21 4.66
C HIS A 296 -9.92 9.87 4.80
N LEU A 297 -11.25 9.86 4.71
CA LEU A 297 -12.07 8.68 4.97
C LEU A 297 -12.63 8.12 3.66
N THR A 298 -12.15 6.94 3.26
CA THR A 298 -12.53 6.26 2.01
C THR A 298 -13.19 4.89 2.27
N HIS A 299 -13.47 4.12 1.22
CA HIS A 299 -14.03 2.78 1.28
C HIS A 299 -13.53 1.92 0.11
N LEU A 300 -13.67 0.60 0.19
CA LEU A 300 -13.35 -0.29 -0.94
C LEU A 300 -14.29 -0.01 -2.12
N THR A 301 -13.74 0.13 -3.33
CA THR A 301 -14.52 0.41 -4.55
C THR A 301 -15.10 -0.87 -5.15
N THR A 302 -14.38 -1.98 -5.02
CA THR A 302 -14.80 -3.35 -5.36
C THR A 302 -14.26 -4.33 -4.31
N PRO A 303 -14.74 -5.59 -4.26
CA PRO A 303 -14.13 -6.60 -3.42
C PRO A 303 -12.63 -6.78 -3.68
N GLU A 304 -12.22 -6.73 -4.95
CA GLU A 304 -10.84 -6.93 -5.37
C GLU A 304 -9.93 -5.72 -5.06
N SER A 305 -10.50 -4.53 -4.80
CA SER A 305 -9.70 -3.35 -4.45
C SER A 305 -8.97 -3.52 -3.11
N ILE A 306 -9.33 -4.53 -2.30
CA ILE A 306 -8.61 -4.88 -1.06
C ILE A 306 -7.14 -5.23 -1.33
N TYR A 307 -6.86 -5.82 -2.49
CA TYR A 307 -5.50 -6.22 -2.87
C TYR A 307 -4.62 -5.04 -3.26
N HIS A 308 -5.23 -3.90 -3.58
CA HIS A 308 -4.56 -2.63 -3.89
C HIS A 308 -4.36 -1.73 -2.66
N LEU A 309 -4.84 -2.14 -1.48
CA LEU A 309 -4.48 -1.44 -0.25
C LEU A 309 -2.99 -1.64 0.05
N ARG A 310 -2.36 -0.64 0.67
CA ARG A 310 -0.96 -0.74 1.11
C ARG A 310 -0.70 -1.95 2.00
N LEU A 311 -1.68 -2.31 2.83
CA LEU A 311 -1.66 -3.49 3.69
C LEU A 311 -1.64 -4.81 2.92
N GLY A 312 -2.11 -4.81 1.67
CA GLY A 312 -2.11 -5.96 0.78
C GLY A 312 -0.80 -6.10 0.00
N PHE A 313 -0.91 -6.25 -1.32
CA PHE A 313 0.24 -6.50 -2.19
C PHE A 313 0.87 -5.19 -2.64
N ALA A 314 2.12 -4.95 -2.25
CA ALA A 314 2.86 -3.72 -2.59
C ALA A 314 2.88 -3.43 -4.09
N TYR A 315 3.02 -4.49 -4.90
CA TYR A 315 3.01 -4.42 -6.35
C TYR A 315 1.69 -3.87 -6.93
N LEU A 316 0.56 -4.30 -6.38
CA LEU A 316 -0.75 -3.83 -6.84
C LEU A 316 -1.03 -2.44 -6.29
N ALA A 317 -0.73 -2.21 -5.01
CA ALA A 317 -0.90 -0.92 -4.37
C ALA A 317 -0.06 0.19 -5.02
N SER A 318 1.09 -0.14 -5.63
CA SER A 318 1.95 0.86 -6.29
C SER A 318 1.54 1.23 -7.72
N LYS A 319 0.39 0.71 -8.17
CA LYS A 319 -0.15 0.93 -9.51
C LYS A 319 -1.62 1.37 -9.44
N PRO A 320 -2.07 2.17 -10.43
CA PRO A 320 -3.48 2.47 -10.59
C PRO A 320 -4.35 1.21 -10.58
N TYR A 321 -5.41 1.24 -9.79
CA TYR A 321 -6.40 0.19 -9.72
C TYR A 321 -6.99 -0.05 -11.11
N THR A 322 -6.87 -1.29 -11.57
CA THR A 322 -7.49 -1.78 -12.79
C THR A 322 -7.96 -3.20 -12.54
N SER A 323 -9.17 -3.54 -12.99
CA SER A 323 -9.66 -4.91 -12.85
C SER A 323 -8.74 -5.86 -13.62
N LYS A 324 -8.28 -6.92 -12.94
CA LYS A 324 -7.42 -7.95 -13.52
C LYS A 324 -8.14 -9.29 -13.44
N TRP A 325 -8.20 -9.99 -14.56
CA TRP A 325 -8.88 -11.29 -14.65
C TRP A 325 -8.34 -12.28 -13.61
N TYR A 326 -7.02 -12.34 -13.39
CA TYR A 326 -6.43 -13.32 -12.47
C TYR A 326 -6.80 -13.09 -10.99
N LEU A 327 -7.24 -11.89 -10.62
CA LEU A 327 -7.74 -11.65 -9.26
C LEU A 327 -9.06 -12.40 -9.00
N CYS A 328 -9.79 -12.82 -10.05
CA CYS A 328 -10.95 -13.70 -9.87
C CYS A 328 -10.56 -15.08 -9.33
N LEU A 329 -9.32 -15.54 -9.54
CA LEU A 329 -8.84 -16.80 -8.97
C LEU A 329 -8.66 -16.70 -7.45
N MET A 330 -8.49 -15.48 -6.93
CA MET A 330 -8.38 -15.20 -5.50
C MET A 330 -9.75 -15.03 -4.82
N TRP A 331 -10.85 -15.36 -5.51
CA TRP A 331 -12.21 -15.20 -4.96
C TRP A 331 -12.43 -15.84 -3.58
N PRO A 332 -11.84 -16.99 -3.18
CA PRO A 332 -12.08 -17.53 -1.84
C PRO A 332 -11.49 -16.60 -0.76
N VAL A 333 -10.31 -16.03 -1.04
CA VAL A 333 -9.65 -15.07 -0.15
C VAL A 333 -10.45 -13.75 -0.12
N THR A 334 -10.95 -13.31 -1.28
CA THR A 334 -11.81 -12.13 -1.37
C THR A 334 -13.12 -12.32 -0.61
N ALA A 335 -13.77 -13.47 -0.74
CA ALA A 335 -15.01 -13.79 -0.03
C ALA A 335 -14.78 -13.87 1.48
N TRP A 336 -13.68 -14.49 1.91
CA TRP A 336 -13.31 -14.53 3.32
C TRP A 336 -13.02 -13.14 3.88
N SER A 337 -12.30 -12.30 3.14
CA SER A 337 -12.05 -10.93 3.57
C SER A 337 -13.37 -10.18 3.72
N MET A 338 -14.29 -10.27 2.76
CA MET A 338 -15.63 -9.66 2.85
C MET A 338 -16.45 -10.15 4.05
N ILE A 339 -16.36 -11.42 4.42
CA ILE A 339 -17.03 -11.94 5.62
C ILE A 339 -16.43 -11.31 6.87
N LEU A 340 -15.09 -11.28 6.97
CA LEU A 340 -14.40 -10.63 8.08
C LEU A 340 -14.73 -9.13 8.15
N THR A 341 -14.82 -8.46 7.01
CA THR A 341 -15.16 -7.03 6.93
C THR A 341 -16.57 -6.77 7.44
N TRP A 342 -17.51 -7.68 7.18
CA TRP A 342 -18.89 -7.58 7.63
C TRP A 342 -19.03 -7.85 9.14
N VAL A 343 -18.26 -8.80 9.69
CA VAL A 343 -18.33 -9.20 11.11
C VAL A 343 -17.65 -8.18 12.03
N TYR A 344 -16.48 -7.64 11.64
CA TYR A 344 -15.69 -6.75 12.49
C TYR A 344 -15.79 -5.27 12.09
N GLY A 345 -16.53 -4.94 11.03
CA GLY A 345 -16.52 -3.69 10.27
C GLY A 345 -16.30 -2.40 11.05
N ARG A 346 -15.04 -2.02 11.23
CA ARG A 346 -14.61 -0.73 11.81
C ARG A 346 -13.68 -0.02 10.84
N THR A 347 -13.56 1.29 10.99
CA THR A 347 -12.46 2.02 10.36
C THR A 347 -11.13 1.41 10.75
N PHE A 348 -10.23 1.28 9.79
CA PHE A 348 -8.83 1.01 10.05
C PHE A 348 -7.96 1.96 9.24
N ILE A 349 -6.74 2.20 9.75
CA ILE A 349 -5.75 3.04 9.09
C ILE A 349 -5.08 2.21 8.00
N VAL A 350 -5.12 2.70 6.77
CA VAL A 350 -4.51 2.06 5.60
C VAL A 350 -3.06 2.51 5.43
N GLU A 351 -2.85 3.82 5.54
CA GLU A 351 -1.56 4.47 5.39
C GLU A 351 -1.55 5.81 6.16
N GLY A 352 -0.35 6.29 6.49
CA GLY A 352 -0.12 7.63 7.00
C GLY A 352 0.85 8.37 6.10
N ASN A 353 0.72 9.69 5.97
CA ASN A 353 1.65 10.54 5.24
C ASN A 353 2.06 11.74 6.10
N ARG A 354 3.12 12.41 5.70
CA ARG A 354 3.57 13.67 6.32
C ARG A 354 3.59 14.76 5.27
N PHE A 355 3.15 15.95 5.64
CA PHE A 355 3.29 17.14 4.80
C PHE A 355 3.63 18.34 5.67
N ASP A 356 4.88 18.80 5.58
CA ASP A 356 5.45 19.79 6.50
C ASP A 356 5.22 19.37 7.96
N LYS A 357 4.46 20.14 8.75
CA LYS A 357 4.13 19.81 10.15
C LYS A 357 2.88 18.95 10.29
N LEU A 358 2.15 18.71 9.20
CA LEU A 358 0.91 17.95 9.23
C LEU A 358 1.15 16.45 9.16
N LYS A 359 0.45 15.74 10.04
CA LYS A 359 0.31 14.29 10.03
C LYS A 359 -1.01 13.94 9.36
N LEU A 360 -0.95 13.11 8.33
CA LEU A 360 -2.08 12.74 7.49
C LEU A 360 -2.34 11.24 7.65
N GLN A 361 -3.61 10.82 7.67
CA GLN A 361 -3.97 9.41 7.65
C GLN A 361 -5.09 9.14 6.64
N LEU A 362 -4.99 8.00 5.96
CA LEU A 362 -6.07 7.44 5.16
C LEU A 362 -6.78 6.38 5.99
N GLY A 363 -8.02 6.69 6.40
CA GLY A 363 -8.93 5.75 7.05
C GLY A 363 -9.83 5.08 6.03
N GLN A 364 -10.10 3.80 6.20
CA GLN A 364 -10.97 3.05 5.30
C GLN A 364 -11.92 2.12 6.04
N TYR A 365 -13.15 2.01 5.54
CA TYR A 365 -14.06 0.94 5.93
C TYR A 365 -13.91 -0.27 5.02
N PRO A 366 -14.06 -1.47 5.61
CA PRO A 366 -13.85 -2.70 4.90
C PRO A 366 -15.12 -3.11 4.10
N SER A 367 -16.23 -2.37 4.25
CA SER A 367 -17.46 -2.55 3.46
C SER A 367 -17.44 -1.75 2.15
N THR A 368 -17.96 -2.35 1.09
CA THR A 368 -18.28 -1.72 -0.19
C THR A 368 -19.76 -1.28 -0.21
N TYR A 369 -20.11 -0.32 -1.07
CA TYR A 369 -21.49 0.14 -1.24
C TYR A 369 -22.26 -0.77 -2.21
N PHE A 370 -22.76 -1.92 -1.74
CA PHE A 370 -23.52 -2.85 -2.57
C PHE A 370 -25.02 -2.66 -2.49
N MET A 371 -25.57 -2.39 -1.30
CA MET A 371 -27.02 -2.43 -1.07
C MET A 371 -27.53 -1.20 -0.32
N GLN A 372 -28.77 -0.80 -0.61
CA GLN A 372 -29.44 0.31 0.06
C GLN A 372 -29.55 0.11 1.58
N SER A 373 -29.74 -1.14 2.03
CA SER A 373 -29.81 -1.48 3.46
C SER A 373 -28.51 -1.18 4.21
N GLN A 374 -27.36 -1.16 3.53
CA GLN A 374 -26.07 -0.84 4.12
C GLN A 374 -25.92 0.66 4.42
N LYS A 375 -26.74 1.55 3.84
CA LYS A 375 -26.62 3.00 4.07
C LYS A 375 -26.71 3.39 5.53
N VAL A 376 -27.57 2.72 6.32
CA VAL A 376 -27.71 2.99 7.75
C VAL A 376 -26.44 2.61 8.50
N ALA A 377 -25.89 1.41 8.24
CA ALA A 377 -24.65 0.96 8.85
C ALA A 377 -23.47 1.85 8.45
N ILE A 378 -23.39 2.24 7.18
CA ILE A 378 -22.33 3.11 6.66
C ILE A 378 -22.42 4.52 7.26
N ASN A 379 -23.61 5.11 7.36
CA ASN A 379 -23.80 6.40 8.03
C ASN A 379 -23.38 6.34 9.50
N THR A 380 -23.76 5.26 10.20
CA THR A 380 -23.38 5.06 11.60
C THR A 380 -21.86 4.99 11.74
N MET A 381 -21.20 4.23 10.87
CA MET A 381 -19.74 4.12 10.85
C MET A 381 -19.06 5.47 10.57
N ILE A 382 -19.50 6.22 9.56
CA ILE A 382 -18.95 7.55 9.25
C ILE A 382 -19.16 8.51 10.42
N GLU A 383 -20.33 8.51 11.04
CA GLU A 383 -20.64 9.31 12.22
C GLU A 383 -19.72 8.96 13.39
N GLU A 384 -19.51 7.67 13.67
CA GLU A 384 -18.57 7.20 14.70
C GLU A 384 -17.13 7.65 14.43
N ALA A 385 -16.66 7.61 13.19
CA ALA A 385 -15.32 8.08 12.85
C ALA A 385 -15.17 9.61 12.97
N ILE A 386 -16.21 10.39 12.64
CA ILE A 386 -16.22 11.84 12.86
C ILE A 386 -16.16 12.14 14.36
N LEU A 387 -16.97 11.44 15.17
CA LEU A 387 -16.96 11.61 16.62
C LEU A 387 -15.64 11.15 17.26
N ASP A 388 -15.01 10.08 16.74
CA ASP A 388 -13.69 9.65 17.19
C ASP A 388 -12.60 10.66 16.85
N ALA A 389 -12.66 11.22 15.64
CA ALA A 389 -11.75 12.28 15.21
C ALA A 389 -11.89 13.52 16.10
N ASP A 390 -13.11 13.92 16.43
CA ASP A 390 -13.39 15.03 17.34
C ASP A 390 -12.81 14.79 18.74
N ARG A 391 -13.07 13.60 19.32
CA ARG A 391 -12.55 13.21 20.65
C ARG A 391 -11.03 13.21 20.68
N LYS A 392 -10.37 12.77 19.61
CA LYS A 392 -8.91 12.74 19.47
C LYS A 392 -8.30 14.11 19.17
N GLY A 393 -9.11 15.14 18.94
CA GLY A 393 -8.64 16.48 18.60
C GLY A 393 -8.07 16.59 17.18
N ILE A 394 -8.49 15.73 16.27
CA ILE A 394 -8.15 15.81 14.84
C ILE A 394 -8.78 17.09 14.27
N LYS A 395 -8.04 17.81 13.42
CA LYS A 395 -8.47 19.12 12.92
C LYS A 395 -9.50 18.99 11.81
N VAL A 396 -9.24 18.11 10.84
CA VAL A 396 -10.05 17.95 9.63
C VAL A 396 -10.30 16.47 9.34
N LEU A 397 -11.53 16.14 8.97
CA LEU A 397 -11.89 14.86 8.38
C LEU A 397 -12.52 15.10 7.02
N SER A 398 -11.85 14.64 5.95
CA SER A 398 -12.38 14.72 4.59
C SER A 398 -13.02 13.42 4.15
N LEU A 399 -14.12 13.53 3.38
CA LEU A 399 -14.91 12.38 2.94
C LEU A 399 -14.56 12.01 1.50
N GLY A 400 -14.08 10.79 1.26
CA GLY A 400 -13.78 10.25 -0.07
C GLY A 400 -14.90 9.38 -0.62
N LEU A 401 -14.90 9.24 -1.95
CA LEU A 401 -15.78 8.36 -2.72
C LEU A 401 -17.27 8.55 -2.37
N ARG A 402 -17.99 7.47 -2.06
CA ARG A 402 -19.43 7.51 -1.77
C ARG A 402 -19.76 7.96 -0.34
N ASN A 403 -18.75 8.23 0.50
CA ASN A 403 -18.96 8.64 1.90
C ASN A 403 -19.60 10.03 2.04
N GLN A 404 -19.77 10.76 0.94
CA GLN A 404 -20.39 12.09 0.88
C GLN A 404 -21.58 12.14 -0.10
N GLY A 405 -22.25 11.02 -0.37
CA GLY A 405 -23.43 11.01 -1.23
C GLY A 405 -24.54 11.94 -0.70
N GLU A 406 -25.16 12.72 -1.59
CA GLU A 406 -26.27 13.62 -1.23
C GLU A 406 -27.42 12.87 -0.53
N ASP A 407 -27.81 11.73 -1.10
CA ASP A 407 -28.85 10.83 -0.61
C ASP A 407 -28.40 9.97 0.58
N LEU A 408 -27.11 9.98 0.88
CA LEU A 408 -26.54 9.28 2.03
C LEU A 408 -26.55 10.18 3.27
N ASN A 409 -25.95 11.37 3.18
CA ASN A 409 -25.72 12.25 4.33
C ASN A 409 -25.62 13.74 3.96
N ILE A 410 -26.17 14.14 2.80
CA ILE A 410 -26.19 15.53 2.35
C ILE A 410 -24.76 16.09 2.34
N TYR A 411 -23.83 15.39 1.68
CA TYR A 411 -22.42 15.77 1.61
C TYR A 411 -21.79 16.03 3.00
N GLY A 412 -22.05 15.15 3.96
CA GLY A 412 -21.61 15.28 5.36
C GLY A 412 -22.41 16.27 6.22
N GLY A 413 -23.32 17.06 5.63
CA GLY A 413 -24.12 18.05 6.35
C GLY A 413 -25.04 17.43 7.42
N LEU A 414 -25.45 16.17 7.22
CA LEU A 414 -26.22 15.42 8.22
C LEU A 414 -25.49 15.39 9.59
N TYR A 415 -24.19 15.13 9.61
CA TYR A 415 -23.43 14.97 10.86
C TYR A 415 -23.21 16.29 11.57
N VAL A 416 -22.93 17.36 10.82
CA VAL A 416 -22.79 18.71 11.37
C VAL A 416 -24.12 19.19 11.95
N SER A 417 -25.24 18.87 11.32
CA SER A 417 -26.58 19.21 11.85
C SER A 417 -26.91 18.47 13.15
N ARG A 418 -26.49 17.20 13.28
CA ARG A 418 -26.69 16.38 14.49
C ARG A 418 -25.75 16.77 15.61
N HIS A 419 -24.53 17.20 15.28
CA HIS A 419 -23.46 17.51 16.22
C HIS A 419 -22.94 18.94 15.99
N PRO A 420 -23.73 19.99 16.30
CA PRO A 420 -23.36 21.38 16.00
C PRO A 420 -22.15 21.91 16.78
N LYS A 421 -21.62 21.13 17.74
CA LYS A 421 -20.46 21.48 18.56
C LYS A 421 -19.17 20.78 18.11
N LEU A 422 -19.18 20.09 16.96
CA LEU A 422 -17.99 19.44 16.42
C LEU A 422 -16.85 20.45 16.26
N LYS A 423 -15.70 20.10 16.83
CA LYS A 423 -14.44 20.78 16.62
C LYS A 423 -13.72 20.22 15.41
N VAL A 424 -13.86 18.94 15.06
CA VAL A 424 -13.31 18.43 13.79
C VAL A 424 -14.08 19.03 12.61
N ARG A 425 -13.38 19.49 11.57
CA ARG A 425 -14.02 20.08 10.38
C ARG A 425 -14.30 18.97 9.37
N VAL A 426 -15.58 18.74 9.09
CA VAL A 426 -16.00 17.86 7.98
C VAL A 426 -15.83 18.59 6.65
N VAL A 427 -15.10 17.97 5.73
CA VAL A 427 -14.78 18.55 4.41
C VAL A 427 -15.15 17.56 3.31
N ASP A 428 -16.09 17.94 2.45
CA ASP A 428 -16.47 17.17 1.28
C ASP A 428 -15.67 17.52 0.03
N GLY A 429 -14.88 18.59 0.03
CA GLY A 429 -13.91 18.94 -1.02
C GLY A 429 -14.50 19.44 -2.35
N SER A 430 -15.80 19.72 -2.41
CA SER A 430 -16.49 20.18 -3.61
C SER A 430 -15.93 21.49 -4.18
N SER A 431 -15.46 22.42 -3.35
CA SER A 431 -14.91 23.70 -3.84
C SER A 431 -13.64 23.48 -4.66
N LEU A 432 -12.74 22.62 -4.18
CA LEU A 432 -11.52 22.28 -4.90
C LEU A 432 -11.82 21.45 -6.14
N VAL A 433 -12.81 20.56 -6.11
CA VAL A 433 -13.24 19.82 -7.31
C VAL A 433 -13.69 20.78 -8.42
N VAL A 434 -14.53 21.77 -8.09
CA VAL A 434 -14.97 22.78 -9.05
C VAL A 434 -13.76 23.54 -9.60
N ALA A 435 -12.84 23.99 -8.73
CA ALA A 435 -11.63 24.67 -9.16
C ALA A 435 -10.77 23.83 -10.11
N VAL A 436 -10.53 22.56 -9.78
CA VAL A 436 -9.74 21.64 -10.61
C VAL A 436 -10.39 21.46 -11.98
N VAL A 437 -11.69 21.18 -12.03
CA VAL A 437 -12.40 20.95 -13.30
C VAL A 437 -12.40 22.20 -14.18
N LEU A 438 -12.64 23.39 -13.60
CA LEU A 438 -12.58 24.66 -14.34
C LEU A 438 -11.19 24.88 -14.95
N ASN A 439 -10.13 24.57 -14.20
CA ASN A 439 -8.75 24.74 -14.66
C ASN A 439 -8.25 23.59 -15.58
N SER A 440 -9.00 22.49 -15.70
CA SER A 440 -8.74 21.42 -16.68
C SER A 440 -9.37 21.70 -18.05
N ILE A 441 -10.26 22.69 -18.17
CA ILE A 441 -10.87 23.08 -19.44
C ILE A 441 -9.81 23.77 -20.32
N PRO A 442 -9.64 23.37 -21.60
CA PRO A 442 -8.70 24.01 -22.51
C PRO A 442 -8.94 25.52 -22.62
N LYS A 443 -7.86 26.31 -22.55
CA LYS A 443 -7.94 27.77 -22.70
C LYS A 443 -8.57 28.15 -24.04
N GLY A 444 -9.47 29.13 -24.01
CA GLY A 444 -10.22 29.58 -25.19
C GLY A 444 -11.48 28.76 -25.50
N THR A 445 -11.84 27.77 -24.66
CA THR A 445 -13.13 27.07 -24.79
C THR A 445 -14.28 28.06 -24.57
N THR A 446 -15.11 28.26 -25.58
CA THR A 446 -16.28 29.16 -25.53
C THR A 446 -17.59 28.44 -25.24
N GLN A 447 -17.63 27.11 -25.40
CA GLN A 447 -18.79 26.28 -25.14
C GLN A 447 -18.39 24.92 -24.56
N VAL A 448 -19.18 24.43 -23.59
CA VAL A 448 -19.04 23.09 -23.01
C VAL A 448 -20.39 22.39 -22.99
N LEU A 449 -20.38 21.05 -23.04
CA LEU A 449 -21.56 20.26 -22.74
C LEU A 449 -21.47 19.75 -21.30
N LEU A 450 -22.47 20.04 -20.47
CA LEU A 450 -22.58 19.48 -19.12
C LEU A 450 -23.53 18.28 -19.16
N ARG A 451 -23.03 17.10 -18.76
CA ARG A 451 -23.83 15.87 -18.78
C ARG A 451 -23.58 14.96 -17.58
N GLY A 452 -24.66 14.53 -16.92
CA GLY A 452 -24.64 13.63 -15.77
C GLY A 452 -25.64 14.08 -14.72
N LYS A 453 -25.66 13.42 -13.55
CA LYS A 453 -26.49 13.82 -12.41
C LYS A 453 -26.12 15.25 -11.98
N LEU A 454 -27.11 16.14 -11.91
CA LEU A 454 -26.95 17.51 -11.40
C LEU A 454 -26.71 17.51 -9.89
N THR A 455 -25.45 17.36 -9.49
CA THR A 455 -24.98 17.53 -8.11
C THR A 455 -24.66 19.00 -7.81
N LYS A 456 -24.40 19.35 -6.54
CA LYS A 456 -23.96 20.72 -6.21
C LYS A 456 -22.71 21.17 -6.99
N ILE A 457 -21.80 20.24 -7.30
CA ILE A 457 -20.61 20.49 -8.14
C ILE A 457 -21.04 20.84 -9.57
N ALA A 458 -21.99 20.11 -10.15
CA ALA A 458 -22.51 20.41 -11.50
C ALA A 458 -23.18 21.78 -11.58
N TYR A 459 -23.98 22.14 -10.57
CA TYR A 459 -24.59 23.48 -10.48
C TYR A 459 -23.53 24.59 -10.35
N ALA A 460 -22.53 24.39 -9.50
CA ALA A 460 -21.44 25.35 -9.32
C ALA A 460 -20.61 25.52 -10.61
N LEU A 461 -20.28 24.42 -11.30
CA LEU A 461 -19.59 24.47 -12.60
C LEU A 461 -20.39 25.24 -13.65
N ALA A 462 -21.67 24.92 -13.80
CA ALA A 462 -22.54 25.60 -14.76
C ALA A 462 -22.60 27.11 -14.46
N TYR A 463 -22.81 27.47 -13.18
CA TYR A 463 -22.88 28.85 -12.75
C TYR A 463 -21.59 29.61 -13.04
N THR A 464 -20.44 29.08 -12.59
CA THR A 464 -19.15 29.76 -12.76
C THR A 464 -18.77 29.91 -14.23
N LEU A 465 -19.00 28.89 -15.07
CA LEU A 465 -18.72 28.99 -16.50
C LEU A 465 -19.59 30.01 -17.21
N CYS A 466 -20.89 30.06 -16.88
CA CYS A 466 -21.77 31.08 -17.44
C CYS A 466 -21.34 32.50 -17.04
N GLN A 467 -20.90 32.71 -15.79
CA GLN A 467 -20.33 33.99 -15.33
C GLN A 467 -19.04 34.35 -16.07
N GLN A 468 -18.25 33.35 -16.49
CA GLN A 468 -17.04 33.53 -17.30
C GLN A 468 -17.32 33.71 -18.81
N GLY A 469 -18.58 33.82 -19.23
CA GLY A 469 -18.94 33.99 -20.63
C GLY A 469 -18.93 32.70 -21.46
N VAL A 470 -18.73 31.54 -20.83
CA VAL A 470 -18.72 30.23 -21.50
C VAL A 470 -20.14 29.70 -21.60
N GLN A 471 -20.55 29.30 -22.81
CA GLN A 471 -21.84 28.67 -23.03
C GLN A 471 -21.86 27.27 -22.42
N VAL A 472 -22.81 27.00 -21.53
CA VAL A 472 -23.03 25.68 -20.92
C VAL A 472 -24.26 25.05 -21.56
N ALA A 473 -24.03 24.06 -22.40
CA ALA A 473 -25.08 23.32 -23.07
C ALA A 473 -25.55 22.13 -22.21
N ALA A 474 -26.86 21.92 -22.15
CA ALA A 474 -27.50 20.74 -21.55
C ALA A 474 -28.22 19.92 -22.63
N LEU A 475 -28.07 18.59 -22.56
CA LEU A 475 -28.62 17.66 -23.56
C LEU A 475 -30.11 17.36 -23.35
N TYR A 476 -30.56 17.38 -22.09
CA TYR A 476 -31.95 17.11 -21.70
C TYR A 476 -32.64 18.39 -21.23
N GLU A 477 -33.91 18.53 -21.61
CA GLU A 477 -34.72 19.70 -21.27
C GLU A 477 -34.90 19.85 -19.75
N ASP A 478 -35.11 18.74 -19.05
CA ASP A 478 -35.22 18.73 -17.58
C ASP A 478 -33.97 19.26 -16.89
N ASP A 479 -32.78 18.87 -17.37
CA ASP A 479 -31.51 19.35 -16.83
C ASP A 479 -31.34 20.86 -17.11
N TYR A 480 -31.69 21.31 -18.33
CA TYR A 480 -31.69 22.73 -18.70
C TYR A 480 -32.63 23.55 -17.80
N VAL A 481 -33.87 23.09 -17.60
CA VAL A 481 -34.88 23.79 -16.77
C VAL A 481 -34.41 23.87 -15.31
N ARG A 482 -33.85 22.78 -14.77
CA ARG A 482 -33.33 22.76 -13.39
C ARG A 482 -32.15 23.70 -13.20
N LEU A 483 -31.19 23.69 -14.13
CA LEU A 483 -30.07 24.64 -14.13
C LEU A 483 -30.57 26.07 -14.23
N LYS A 484 -31.44 26.38 -15.20
CA LYS A 484 -31.97 27.73 -15.36
C LYS A 484 -32.70 28.22 -14.11
N LYS A 485 -33.48 27.35 -13.45
CA LYS A 485 -34.19 27.69 -12.22
C LYS A 485 -33.25 27.99 -11.05
N SER A 486 -32.06 27.40 -11.00
CA SER A 486 -31.11 27.66 -9.91
C SER A 486 -30.31 28.96 -10.10
N PHE A 487 -30.43 29.62 -11.26
CA PHE A 487 -29.73 30.87 -11.54
C PHE A 487 -30.69 32.02 -11.23
N ASN A 488 -30.24 32.98 -10.41
CA ASN A 488 -31.06 34.14 -10.04
C ASN A 488 -31.19 35.19 -11.17
N SER A 489 -30.37 35.08 -12.23
CA SER A 489 -30.34 36.04 -13.35
C SER A 489 -31.20 35.59 -14.53
N SER A 490 -31.85 36.55 -15.19
CA SER A 490 -32.63 36.31 -16.42
C SER A 490 -31.75 35.97 -17.62
N GLU A 491 -30.54 36.53 -17.66
CA GLU A 491 -29.54 36.25 -18.69
C GLU A 491 -28.55 35.20 -18.16
N THR A 492 -28.51 34.07 -18.85
CA THR A 492 -27.60 32.96 -18.55
C THR A 492 -27.02 32.47 -19.87
N ASN A 493 -25.73 32.16 -19.91
CA ASN A 493 -25.10 31.48 -21.04
C ASN A 493 -25.47 29.97 -21.09
N LEU A 494 -26.66 29.59 -20.63
CA LEU A 494 -27.19 28.24 -20.68
C LEU A 494 -27.90 28.01 -22.01
N ALA A 495 -27.61 26.89 -22.66
CA ALA A 495 -28.28 26.47 -23.90
C ALA A 495 -28.88 25.08 -23.76
N PHE A 496 -30.09 24.90 -24.27
CA PHE A 496 -30.63 23.55 -24.50
C PHE A 496 -30.25 23.13 -25.92
N THR A 497 -29.62 21.97 -26.07
CA THR A 497 -29.27 21.42 -27.39
C THR A 497 -29.65 19.95 -27.49
N LYS A 498 -30.20 19.57 -28.65
CA LYS A 498 -30.42 18.15 -28.99
C LYS A 498 -29.22 17.53 -29.71
N SER A 499 -28.33 18.34 -30.24
CA SER A 499 -27.11 17.90 -30.92
C SER A 499 -25.89 18.10 -30.02
N SER A 500 -24.98 17.13 -30.04
CA SER A 500 -23.76 17.18 -29.24
C SER A 500 -22.58 17.61 -30.12
N THR A 501 -22.46 18.91 -30.38
CA THR A 501 -21.40 19.48 -31.25
C THR A 501 -20.19 19.99 -30.47
N GLN A 502 -20.31 20.13 -29.15
CA GLN A 502 -19.25 20.60 -28.27
C GLN A 502 -18.11 19.57 -28.20
N THR A 503 -16.87 20.05 -28.18
CA THR A 503 -15.65 19.22 -28.07
C THR A 503 -15.12 19.10 -26.64
N THR A 504 -15.67 19.86 -25.69
CA THR A 504 -15.34 19.74 -24.26
C THR A 504 -16.60 19.36 -23.49
N TRP A 505 -16.54 18.21 -22.80
CA TRP A 505 -17.67 17.64 -22.07
C TRP A 505 -17.33 17.54 -20.59
N LEU A 506 -18.11 18.20 -19.75
CA LEU A 506 -18.05 18.04 -18.31
C LEU A 506 -19.00 16.93 -17.91
N VAL A 507 -18.46 15.82 -17.41
CA VAL A 507 -19.23 14.59 -17.25
C VAL A 507 -19.33 14.11 -15.82
N GLY A 508 -20.52 13.61 -15.46
CA GLY A 508 -20.76 12.97 -14.18
C GLY A 508 -21.48 11.64 -14.31
N ASP A 509 -21.98 11.17 -13.18
CA ASP A 509 -22.66 9.88 -13.09
C ASP A 509 -23.91 9.88 -13.99
N GLY A 510 -24.15 8.78 -14.69
CA GLY A 510 -25.26 8.65 -15.64
C GLY A 510 -24.92 8.98 -17.09
N LEU A 511 -23.66 9.31 -17.41
CA LEU A 511 -23.18 9.34 -18.80
C LEU A 511 -23.27 7.94 -19.42
N THR A 512 -24.01 7.81 -20.51
CA THR A 512 -24.28 6.55 -21.21
C THR A 512 -23.35 6.33 -22.40
N GLU A 513 -23.29 5.09 -22.88
CA GLU A 513 -22.57 4.73 -24.11
C GLU A 513 -23.16 5.45 -25.34
N GLU A 514 -24.49 5.48 -25.47
CA GLU A 514 -25.19 6.13 -26.59
C GLU A 514 -24.89 7.62 -26.69
N GLU A 515 -24.75 8.31 -25.55
CA GLU A 515 -24.38 9.72 -25.51
C GLU A 515 -22.93 9.92 -25.94
N GLN A 516 -21.99 9.09 -25.46
CA GLN A 516 -20.59 9.16 -25.87
C GLN A 516 -20.41 8.87 -27.36
N LEU A 517 -21.22 7.98 -27.95
CA LEU A 517 -21.21 7.69 -29.39
C LEU A 517 -21.63 8.89 -30.24
N LYS A 518 -22.42 9.82 -29.69
CA LYS A 518 -22.82 11.07 -30.35
C LYS A 518 -21.77 12.18 -30.27
N ALA A 519 -20.73 12.02 -29.43
CA ALA A 519 -19.70 13.02 -29.27
C ALA A 519 -18.83 13.18 -30.54
N PRO A 520 -18.40 14.40 -30.91
CA PRO A 520 -17.48 14.61 -32.02
C PRO A 520 -16.15 13.89 -31.79
N LYS A 521 -15.47 13.51 -32.87
CA LYS A 521 -14.10 12.98 -32.78
C LYS A 521 -13.18 14.01 -32.10
N GLY A 522 -12.29 13.54 -31.23
CA GLY A 522 -11.37 14.41 -30.48
C GLY A 522 -12.00 15.11 -29.28
N THR A 523 -13.24 14.76 -28.91
CA THR A 523 -13.87 15.28 -27.69
C THR A 523 -13.05 14.97 -26.46
N LEU A 524 -12.91 15.96 -25.58
CA LEU A 524 -12.31 15.82 -24.25
C LEU A 524 -13.41 15.66 -23.21
N PHE A 525 -13.46 14.50 -22.56
CA PHE A 525 -14.32 14.22 -21.42
C PHE A 525 -13.59 14.55 -20.12
N ILE A 526 -14.08 15.54 -19.39
CA ILE A 526 -13.56 15.97 -18.08
C ILE A 526 -14.57 15.55 -17.00
N PRO A 527 -14.28 14.52 -16.22
CA PRO A 527 -15.18 14.11 -15.15
C PRO A 527 -15.16 15.10 -13.99
N TYR A 528 -16.32 15.32 -13.37
CA TYR A 528 -16.45 16.02 -12.08
C TYR A 528 -16.85 15.09 -10.93
N THR A 529 -16.82 13.77 -11.17
CA THR A 529 -17.19 12.71 -10.24
C THR A 529 -16.00 12.05 -9.57
N GLN A 530 -16.28 11.42 -8.43
CA GLN A 530 -15.34 10.57 -7.71
C GLN A 530 -14.88 9.40 -8.57
N PHE A 531 -15.77 8.74 -9.32
CA PHE A 531 -15.44 7.58 -10.15
C PHE A 531 -15.20 7.98 -11.60
N PRO A 532 -14.26 7.33 -12.31
CA PRO A 532 -13.98 7.62 -13.71
C PRO A 532 -15.13 7.12 -14.60
N PRO A 533 -15.47 7.84 -15.67
CA PRO A 533 -16.46 7.38 -16.63
C PRO A 533 -15.94 6.17 -17.40
N ARG A 534 -16.84 5.30 -17.85
CA ARG A 534 -16.50 4.24 -18.80
C ARG A 534 -16.08 4.88 -20.13
N LYS A 535 -14.99 4.37 -20.71
CA LYS A 535 -14.40 4.89 -21.95
C LYS A 535 -14.92 4.08 -23.15
N TYR A 536 -15.92 4.60 -23.86
CA TYR A 536 -16.50 3.93 -25.05
C TYR A 536 -15.90 4.41 -26.38
N ARG A 537 -15.21 5.55 -26.40
CA ARG A 537 -14.68 6.20 -27.61
C ARG A 537 -13.17 6.25 -27.64
N LYS A 538 -12.53 5.42 -28.46
CA LYS A 538 -11.05 5.39 -28.60
C LYS A 538 -10.47 6.60 -29.35
N ASP A 539 -11.30 7.32 -30.08
CA ASP A 539 -10.97 8.52 -30.86
C ASP A 539 -11.22 9.82 -30.10
N CYS A 540 -11.46 9.73 -28.79
CA CYS A 540 -11.69 10.83 -27.86
C CYS A 540 -10.70 10.75 -26.69
N PHE A 541 -10.58 11.84 -25.93
CA PHE A 541 -9.71 11.93 -24.76
C PHE A 541 -10.54 11.89 -23.47
N TYR A 542 -10.03 11.20 -22.46
CA TYR A 542 -10.65 11.13 -21.14
C TYR A 542 -9.66 11.63 -20.10
N HIS A 543 -10.01 12.73 -19.47
CA HIS A 543 -9.28 13.21 -18.30
C HIS A 543 -9.52 12.28 -17.10
N CYS A 544 -8.60 12.27 -16.15
CA CYS A 544 -8.83 11.58 -14.88
C CYS A 544 -9.89 12.31 -14.03
N THR A 545 -10.40 11.62 -13.01
CA THR A 545 -11.22 12.23 -11.96
C THR A 545 -10.48 13.40 -11.30
N PRO A 546 -11.18 14.41 -10.78
CA PRO A 546 -10.60 15.60 -10.15
C PRO A 546 -9.47 15.25 -9.18
N ALA A 547 -8.24 15.60 -9.57
CA ALA A 547 -7.02 15.22 -8.89
C ALA A 547 -5.87 16.16 -9.28
N MET A 548 -4.82 16.19 -8.45
CA MET A 548 -3.63 17.01 -8.68
C MET A 548 -2.36 16.23 -8.32
N LEU A 549 -1.24 16.64 -8.89
CA LEU A 549 0.07 16.11 -8.52
C LEU A 549 0.45 16.62 -7.14
N ALA A 550 0.76 15.70 -6.22
CA ALA A 550 1.21 16.04 -4.88
C ALA A 550 2.66 16.55 -4.90
N PRO A 551 2.98 17.63 -4.19
CA PRO A 551 4.34 18.17 -4.15
C PRO A 551 5.31 17.18 -3.51
N CYS A 552 6.60 17.27 -3.85
CA CYS A 552 7.65 16.39 -3.32
C CYS A 552 7.80 16.47 -1.79
N SER A 553 7.34 17.57 -1.18
CA SER A 553 7.29 17.76 0.27
C SER A 553 6.22 16.93 0.99
N VAL A 554 5.29 16.30 0.27
CA VAL A 554 4.47 15.23 0.84
C VAL A 554 5.27 13.94 0.83
N GLU A 555 5.57 13.45 2.01
CA GLU A 555 6.41 12.28 2.28
C GLU A 555 5.56 11.05 2.61
N ASN A 556 6.20 9.89 2.50
CA ASN A 556 5.62 8.58 2.71
C ASN A 556 4.53 8.26 1.67
N ILE A 557 4.78 8.59 0.40
CA ILE A 557 3.88 8.25 -0.71
C ILE A 557 4.44 7.05 -1.49
N HIS A 558 3.83 5.90 -1.26
CA HIS A 558 4.27 4.62 -1.82
C HIS A 558 3.12 3.76 -2.36
N SER A 559 1.91 4.34 -2.44
CA SER A 559 0.68 3.71 -2.95
C SER A 559 -0.03 4.66 -3.90
N CYS A 560 -0.71 4.12 -4.91
CA CYS A 560 -1.66 4.85 -5.74
C CYS A 560 -3.00 4.99 -5.02
N GLU A 561 -3.66 6.12 -5.21
CA GLU A 561 -5.01 6.37 -4.70
C GLU A 561 -6.03 5.90 -5.74
N ASP A 562 -6.64 4.73 -5.50
CA ASP A 562 -7.58 4.09 -6.41
C ASP A 562 -7.01 3.95 -7.83
N TRP A 563 -7.63 4.56 -8.85
CA TRP A 563 -7.20 4.56 -10.26
C TRP A 563 -6.24 5.71 -10.60
N LEU A 564 -5.83 6.53 -9.63
CA LEU A 564 -4.93 7.65 -9.89
C LEU A 564 -3.47 7.17 -10.01
N PRO A 565 -2.69 7.73 -10.96
CA PRO A 565 -1.26 7.47 -11.08
C PRO A 565 -0.45 7.81 -9.83
N ARG A 566 0.82 7.38 -9.84
CA ARG A 566 1.73 7.59 -8.71
C ARG A 566 1.87 9.08 -8.37
N ARG A 567 1.82 9.38 -7.07
CA ARG A 567 1.86 10.75 -6.50
C ARG A 567 0.73 11.69 -6.94
N ILE A 568 -0.32 11.16 -7.57
CA ILE A 568 -1.53 11.93 -7.85
C ILE A 568 -2.54 11.64 -6.73
N MET A 569 -3.05 12.71 -6.11
CA MET A 569 -4.06 12.63 -5.05
C MET A 569 -5.38 13.23 -5.54
N SER A 570 -6.49 12.68 -5.06
CA SER A 570 -7.79 13.22 -5.42
C SER A 570 -8.01 14.61 -4.82
N ALA A 571 -8.81 15.43 -5.51
CA ALA A 571 -9.18 16.76 -5.04
C ALA A 571 -9.87 16.70 -3.67
N TRP A 572 -10.63 15.64 -3.37
CA TRP A 572 -11.28 15.44 -2.08
C TRP A 572 -10.30 15.28 -0.92
N ARG A 573 -9.25 14.47 -1.13
CA ARG A 573 -8.17 14.30 -0.16
C ARG A 573 -7.41 15.60 0.03
N ILE A 574 -7.01 16.25 -1.06
CA ILE A 574 -6.26 17.51 -1.04
C ILE A 574 -7.06 18.62 -0.33
N ALA A 575 -8.36 18.71 -0.56
CA ALA A 575 -9.20 19.72 0.09
C ALA A 575 -9.12 19.64 1.62
N GLY A 576 -9.15 18.44 2.19
CA GLY A 576 -8.98 18.25 3.64
C GLY A 576 -7.59 18.69 4.14
N ILE A 577 -6.55 18.45 3.35
CA ILE A 577 -5.18 18.88 3.65
C ILE A 577 -5.10 20.41 3.65
N VAL A 578 -5.60 21.05 2.59
CA VAL A 578 -5.58 22.52 2.43
C VAL A 578 -6.38 23.21 3.53
N HIS A 579 -7.56 22.70 3.90
CA HIS A 579 -8.34 23.24 5.03
C HIS A 579 -7.52 23.26 6.33
N SER A 580 -6.73 22.21 6.58
CA SER A 580 -5.88 22.15 7.77
C SER A 580 -4.64 23.04 7.70
N LEU A 581 -4.08 23.28 6.51
CA LEU A 581 -2.93 24.17 6.31
C LEU A 581 -3.33 25.63 6.48
N GLU A 582 -4.44 26.02 5.85
CA GLU A 582 -4.98 27.38 5.91
C GLU A 582 -5.65 27.70 7.26
N GLY A 583 -5.93 26.68 8.07
CA GLY A 583 -6.59 26.85 9.35
C GLY A 583 -8.04 27.31 9.24
N TRP A 584 -8.71 27.00 8.12
CA TRP A 584 -10.12 27.34 7.93
C TRP A 584 -10.98 26.67 9.00
N THR A 585 -11.84 27.47 9.61
CA THR A 585 -12.62 27.06 10.80
C THR A 585 -13.98 26.48 10.44
N GLU A 586 -14.48 26.76 9.24
CA GLU A 586 -15.79 26.36 8.74
C GLU A 586 -15.81 24.92 8.22
N HIS A 587 -17.00 24.32 8.20
CA HIS A 587 -17.23 23.05 7.54
C HIS A 587 -17.50 23.27 6.04
N GLU A 588 -16.85 22.51 5.17
CA GLU A 588 -17.24 22.39 3.77
C GLU A 588 -18.11 21.15 3.62
N CYS A 589 -19.41 21.29 3.85
CA CYS A 589 -20.37 20.19 3.83
C CYS A 589 -21.77 20.69 3.45
N GLY A 590 -22.71 19.78 3.21
CA GLY A 590 -24.04 20.19 2.77
C GLY A 590 -23.98 20.91 1.42
N HIS A 591 -24.68 22.02 1.30
CA HIS A 591 -24.59 22.90 0.13
C HIS A 591 -23.63 24.07 0.32
N THR A 592 -22.93 24.14 1.46
CA THR A 592 -21.89 25.15 1.71
C THR A 592 -20.66 24.83 0.87
N MET A 593 -20.09 25.85 0.24
CA MET A 593 -18.85 25.80 -0.53
C MET A 593 -18.02 27.05 -0.21
N HIS A 594 -16.71 26.89 -0.21
CA HIS A 594 -15.77 28.01 -0.08
C HIS A 594 -15.62 28.76 -1.41
N ASN A 595 -15.00 29.94 -1.36
CA ASN A 595 -14.67 30.68 -2.56
C ASN A 595 -13.69 29.87 -3.44
N ILE A 596 -14.11 29.59 -4.67
CA ILE A 596 -13.39 28.71 -5.61
C ILE A 596 -11.99 29.23 -5.94
N ASP A 597 -11.85 30.54 -6.15
CA ASP A 597 -10.57 31.17 -6.51
C ASP A 597 -9.59 31.14 -5.33
N ASN A 598 -10.08 31.38 -4.11
CA ASN A 598 -9.26 31.29 -2.89
C ASN A 598 -8.77 29.85 -2.68
N VAL A 599 -9.66 28.86 -2.79
CA VAL A 599 -9.30 27.44 -2.63
C VAL A 599 -8.28 27.02 -3.68
N TRP A 600 -8.47 27.44 -4.94
CA TRP A 600 -7.53 27.19 -6.01
C TRP A 600 -6.16 27.80 -5.73
N HIS A 601 -6.13 29.08 -5.34
CA HIS A 601 -4.90 29.81 -5.08
C HIS A 601 -4.11 29.20 -3.92
N SER A 602 -4.75 28.94 -2.78
CA SER A 602 -4.11 28.30 -1.62
C SER A 602 -3.58 26.90 -1.99
N THR A 603 -4.34 26.12 -2.77
CA THR A 603 -3.91 24.78 -3.21
C THR A 603 -2.63 24.83 -4.05
N LEU A 604 -2.54 25.78 -5.00
CA LEU A 604 -1.33 26.00 -5.80
C LEU A 604 -0.16 26.52 -4.95
N GLN A 605 -0.40 27.41 -3.99
CA GLN A 605 0.63 27.93 -3.08
C GLN A 605 1.29 26.82 -2.25
N HIS A 606 0.52 25.81 -1.85
CA HIS A 606 1.05 24.62 -1.15
C HIS A 606 1.77 23.64 -2.09
N GLY A 607 1.88 23.94 -3.38
CA GLY A 607 2.69 23.19 -4.35
C GLY A 607 1.96 22.04 -5.04
N PHE A 608 0.65 21.85 -4.82
CA PHE A 608 -0.14 20.92 -5.63
C PHE A 608 -0.24 21.45 -7.05
N GLN A 609 0.01 20.60 -8.05
CA GLN A 609 0.05 21.02 -9.45
C GLN A 609 -1.11 20.44 -10.26
N PRO A 610 -1.74 21.24 -11.15
CA PRO A 610 -2.71 20.72 -12.09
C PRO A 610 -2.08 19.66 -13.00
N LEU A 611 -2.88 18.67 -13.40
CA LEU A 611 -2.43 17.62 -14.29
C LEU A 611 -2.45 18.10 -15.75
N PRO A 612 -1.45 17.73 -16.57
CA PRO A 612 -1.46 18.06 -17.99
C PRO A 612 -2.60 17.33 -18.70
N VAL A 613 -3.12 17.95 -19.76
CA VAL A 613 -4.11 17.34 -20.65
C VAL A 613 -3.47 17.10 -22.02
N PRO A 614 -3.44 15.85 -22.54
CA PRO A 614 -3.76 14.61 -21.83
C PRO A 614 -2.69 14.26 -20.78
N ILE A 615 -3.06 13.43 -19.81
CA ILE A 615 -2.09 12.86 -18.87
C ILE A 615 -1.26 11.85 -19.67
N ASN A 616 0.05 12.05 -19.75
CA ASN A 616 0.94 11.01 -20.24
C ASN A 616 0.88 9.85 -19.23
N GLU A 617 0.34 8.69 -19.65
CA GLU A 617 0.25 7.48 -18.82
C GLU A 617 1.61 6.97 -18.34
#